data_AF-A0A946HLL0-F1
#
_entry.id   AF-A0A946HLL0-F1
#
_cell.length_a   1.000
_cell.length_b   1.000
_cell.length_c   1.000
_cell.angle_alpha   90.00
_cell.angle_beta   90.00
_cell.angle_gamma   90.00
#
_symmetry.space_group_name_H-M   'P 1'
#
loop_
_entity.id
_entity.type
_entity.pdbx_description
1 polymer ?
#
loop_
_entity_poly.entity_id
_entity_poly.type
_entity_poly.pdbx_seq_one_letter_code
_entity_poly.pdbx_strand_id
1 'polypeptide(L)'
;MTDYTHYKMLIDGQWVSASDGVKFDSLNPTTGKIWATVPEATAQDVDRAVRAADRAFTEGLWPAMSASERGHCLRRLAMLLLERSDELGAIETIDTGKMLKETRWQAKYISEFFHFFAGCADKIHGETLPIDKPDLFVFTNREPLGVIAALVPSN
;
A
#
# COMPACT_ATOMS: atom_id res chain seq x y z
N MET A 1 -26.20 -21.94 1.75
CA MET A 1 -24.83 -21.49 1.43
C MET A 1 -24.62 -20.22 2.21
N THR A 2 -23.66 -20.21 3.13
CA THR A 2 -23.35 -19.01 3.91
C THR A 2 -22.63 -18.03 2.96
N ASP A 3 -23.26 -16.90 2.68
CA ASP A 3 -22.79 -15.95 1.66
C ASP A 3 -21.77 -15.00 2.31
N TYR A 4 -20.49 -15.38 2.31
CA TYR A 4 -19.39 -14.57 2.82
C TYR A 4 -18.42 -14.19 1.70
N THR A 5 -17.74 -13.05 1.86
CA THR A 5 -16.96 -12.45 0.78
C THR A 5 -15.72 -13.27 0.44
N HIS A 6 -15.47 -13.47 -0.86
CA HIS A 6 -14.25 -14.10 -1.35
C HIS A 6 -13.32 -13.01 -1.93
N TYR A 7 -12.28 -12.66 -1.19
CA TYR A 7 -11.29 -11.67 -1.63
C TYR A 7 -10.29 -12.29 -2.61
N LYS A 8 -9.55 -11.40 -3.27
CA LYS A 8 -8.48 -11.71 -4.23
C LYS A 8 -7.24 -10.92 -3.86
N MET A 9 -6.08 -11.41 -4.27
CA MET A 9 -4.83 -10.63 -4.22
C MET A 9 -4.80 -9.63 -5.38
N LEU A 10 -4.13 -8.50 -5.22
CA LEU A 10 -3.87 -7.55 -6.29
C LEU A 10 -2.40 -7.67 -6.72
N ILE A 11 -2.15 -8.19 -7.93
CA ILE A 11 -0.81 -8.33 -8.50
C ILE A 11 -0.84 -7.74 -9.89
N ASP A 12 0.10 -6.84 -10.21
CA ASP A 12 0.24 -6.23 -11.54
C ASP A 12 -1.05 -5.53 -12.03
N GLY A 13 -1.75 -4.86 -11.11
CA GLY A 13 -3.02 -4.20 -11.38
C GLY A 13 -4.21 -5.15 -11.62
N GLN A 14 -4.05 -6.45 -11.37
CA GLN A 14 -5.09 -7.46 -11.60
C GLN A 14 -5.47 -8.19 -10.30
N TRP A 15 -6.78 -8.45 -10.14
CA TRP A 15 -7.30 -9.25 -9.04
C TRP A 15 -7.17 -10.75 -9.34
N VAL A 16 -6.32 -11.45 -8.59
CA VAL A 16 -5.93 -12.85 -8.81
C VAL A 16 -6.17 -13.75 -7.60
N SER A 17 -6.36 -15.04 -7.84
CA SER A 17 -6.32 -16.09 -6.81
C SER A 17 -4.89 -16.56 -6.56
N ALA A 18 -4.67 -17.34 -5.49
CA ALA A 18 -3.40 -18.01 -5.25
C ALA A 18 -3.06 -18.95 -6.41
N SER A 19 -1.77 -19.12 -6.71
CA SER A 19 -1.31 -19.92 -7.84
C SER A 19 -1.71 -21.40 -7.76
N ASP A 20 -1.87 -21.91 -6.54
CA ASP A 20 -2.34 -23.27 -6.22
C ASP A 20 -3.85 -23.34 -5.92
N GLY A 21 -4.54 -22.18 -5.95
CA GLY A 21 -5.96 -22.05 -5.67
C GLY A 21 -6.35 -22.12 -4.18
N VAL A 22 -5.39 -22.26 -3.27
CA VAL A 22 -5.65 -22.37 -1.83
C VAL A 22 -6.13 -21.03 -1.25
N LYS A 23 -7.01 -21.15 -0.25
CA LYS A 23 -7.56 -20.02 0.51
C LYS A 23 -7.59 -20.39 1.98
N PHE A 24 -7.54 -19.37 2.84
CA PHE A 24 -7.80 -19.50 4.26
C PHE A 24 -8.99 -18.63 4.68
N ASP A 25 -9.61 -19.02 5.78
CA ASP A 25 -10.78 -18.36 6.34
C ASP A 25 -10.35 -17.22 7.27
N SER A 26 -10.96 -16.04 7.12
CA SER A 26 -10.91 -15.01 8.16
C SER A 26 -12.13 -15.10 9.05
N LEU A 27 -11.88 -15.13 10.36
CA LEU A 27 -12.89 -15.28 11.39
C LEU A 27 -13.20 -13.93 12.01
N ASN A 28 -14.48 -13.61 12.18
CA ASN A 28 -14.88 -12.50 13.01
C ASN A 28 -14.63 -12.88 14.48
N PRO A 29 -13.72 -12.20 15.21
CA PRO A 29 -13.30 -12.62 16.54
C PRO A 29 -14.40 -12.47 17.59
N THR A 30 -15.40 -11.62 17.35
CA THR A 30 -16.55 -11.42 18.25
C THR A 30 -17.54 -12.58 18.18
N THR A 31 -17.66 -13.25 17.03
CA THR A 31 -18.66 -14.31 16.79
C THR A 31 -18.06 -15.70 16.57
N GLY A 32 -16.75 -15.78 16.27
CA GLY A 32 -16.06 -17.00 15.87
C GLY A 32 -16.48 -17.55 14.51
N LYS A 33 -17.27 -16.79 13.73
CA LYS A 33 -17.77 -17.22 12.41
C LYS A 33 -16.89 -16.69 11.29
N ILE A 34 -16.81 -17.47 10.21
CA ILE A 34 -16.18 -17.03 8.95
C ILE A 34 -16.97 -15.83 8.42
N TRP A 35 -16.27 -14.74 8.13
CA TRP A 35 -16.85 -13.55 7.49
C TRP A 35 -16.29 -13.32 6.07
N ALA A 36 -15.11 -13.86 5.78
CA ALA A 36 -14.48 -13.81 4.48
C ALA A 36 -13.48 -14.95 4.27
N THR A 37 -13.10 -15.15 3.01
CA THR A 37 -11.95 -16.00 2.64
C THR A 37 -10.96 -15.18 1.82
N VAL A 38 -9.68 -15.48 1.99
CA VAL A 38 -8.57 -14.79 1.34
C VAL A 38 -7.61 -15.82 0.73
N PRO A 39 -6.99 -15.55 -0.43
CA PRO A 39 -6.02 -16.47 -1.00
C PRO A 39 -4.81 -16.65 -0.09
N GLU A 40 -4.33 -17.89 0.03
CA GLU A 40 -3.08 -18.19 0.72
C GLU A 40 -1.92 -18.01 -0.28
N ALA A 41 -1.21 -16.88 -0.18
CA ALA A 41 -0.19 -16.53 -1.15
C ALA A 41 0.97 -17.56 -1.15
N THR A 42 1.28 -18.09 -2.33
CA THR A 42 2.44 -18.98 -2.51
C THR A 42 3.72 -18.19 -2.75
N ALA A 43 4.89 -18.85 -2.65
CA ALA A 43 6.16 -18.26 -3.07
C ALA A 43 6.13 -17.80 -4.54
N GLN A 44 5.41 -18.51 -5.42
CA GLN A 44 5.25 -18.12 -6.82
C GLN A 44 4.43 -16.83 -6.97
N ASP A 45 3.43 -16.61 -6.13
CA ASP A 45 2.65 -15.37 -6.15
C ASP A 45 3.47 -14.18 -5.67
N VAL A 46 4.29 -14.38 -4.64
CA VAL A 46 5.26 -13.39 -4.15
C VAL A 46 6.27 -13.04 -5.24
N ASP A 47 6.86 -14.04 -5.91
CA ASP A 47 7.79 -13.82 -7.02
C ASP A 47 7.15 -13.01 -8.17
N ARG A 48 5.88 -13.31 -8.50
CA ARG A 48 5.12 -12.55 -9.51
C ARG A 48 4.91 -11.10 -9.09
N ALA A 49 4.57 -10.86 -7.82
CA ALA A 49 4.41 -9.52 -7.28
C ALA A 49 5.72 -8.72 -7.31
N VAL A 50 6.83 -9.33 -6.91
CA VAL A 50 8.16 -8.72 -6.94
C VAL A 50 8.58 -8.37 -8.37
N ARG A 51 8.42 -9.29 -9.32
CA ARG A 51 8.73 -9.03 -10.74
C ARG A 51 7.86 -7.93 -11.35
N ALA A 52 6.58 -7.86 -10.97
CA ALA A 52 5.69 -6.79 -11.43
C ALA A 52 6.11 -5.43 -10.86
N ALA A 53 6.47 -5.38 -9.57
CA ALA A 53 6.97 -4.17 -8.92
C ALA A 53 8.30 -3.71 -9.52
N ASP A 54 9.23 -4.63 -9.78
CA ASP A 54 10.51 -4.34 -10.42
C ASP A 54 10.30 -3.75 -11.83
N ARG A 55 9.50 -4.40 -12.68
CA ARG A 55 9.17 -3.88 -14.02
C ARG A 55 8.51 -2.50 -13.96
N ALA A 56 7.59 -2.28 -13.02
CA ALA A 56 6.97 -0.97 -12.84
C ALA A 56 8.00 0.11 -12.46
N PHE A 57 9.03 -0.26 -11.69
CA PHE A 57 10.10 0.62 -11.23
C PHE A 57 11.18 0.89 -12.30
N THR A 58 11.52 -0.09 -13.13
CA THR A 58 12.63 0.00 -14.10
C THR A 58 12.17 0.45 -15.49
N GLU A 59 11.02 -0.02 -15.95
CA GLU A 59 10.53 0.15 -17.33
C GLU A 59 9.16 0.81 -17.42
N GLY A 60 8.43 0.88 -16.30
CA GLY A 60 7.06 1.36 -16.24
C GLY A 60 6.91 2.88 -16.29
N LEU A 61 5.67 3.35 -16.10
CA LEU A 61 5.37 4.78 -16.01
C LEU A 61 5.94 5.43 -14.74
N TRP A 62 6.18 4.65 -13.68
CA TRP A 62 6.61 5.16 -12.38
C TRP A 62 7.96 5.91 -12.39
N PRO A 63 9.06 5.38 -12.97
CA PRO A 63 10.32 6.11 -13.08
C PRO A 63 10.22 7.36 -13.98
N ALA A 64 9.30 7.36 -14.95
CA ALA A 64 9.09 8.50 -15.86
C ALA A 64 8.25 9.63 -15.24
N MET A 65 7.47 9.35 -14.20
CA MET A 65 6.67 10.36 -13.51
C MET A 65 7.56 11.38 -12.78
N SER A 66 7.16 12.65 -12.84
CA SER A 66 7.69 13.69 -11.97
C SER A 66 7.31 13.42 -10.51
N ALA A 67 8.07 14.02 -9.59
CA ALA A 67 7.80 13.92 -8.15
C ALA A 67 6.40 14.44 -7.79
N SER A 68 5.95 15.52 -8.43
CA SER A 68 4.62 16.10 -8.20
C SER A 68 3.49 15.22 -8.75
N GLU A 69 3.69 14.52 -9.88
CA GLU A 69 2.71 13.54 -10.39
C GLU A 69 2.52 12.37 -9.42
N ARG A 70 3.61 11.85 -8.84
CA ARG A 70 3.52 10.85 -7.77
C ARG A 70 2.75 11.39 -6.55
N GLY A 71 2.99 12.66 -6.19
CA GLY A 71 2.20 13.36 -5.17
C GLY A 71 0.70 13.44 -5.52
N HIS A 72 0.35 13.70 -6.77
CA HIS A 72 -1.05 13.70 -7.22
C HIS A 72 -1.70 12.31 -7.09
N CYS A 73 -0.98 11.23 -7.39
CA CYS A 73 -1.46 9.86 -7.18
C CYS A 73 -1.78 9.60 -5.70
N LEU A 74 -0.88 9.97 -4.78
CA LEU A 74 -1.10 9.81 -3.34
C LEU A 74 -2.26 10.67 -2.83
N ARG A 75 -2.39 11.91 -3.34
CA ARG A 75 -3.51 12.78 -2.99
C ARG A 75 -4.85 12.21 -3.48
N ARG A 76 -4.89 11.63 -4.67
CA ARG A 76 -6.08 10.93 -5.18
C ARG A 76 -6.44 9.74 -4.30
N LEU A 77 -5.44 8.95 -3.88
CA LEU A 77 -5.66 7.83 -2.97
C LEU A 77 -6.23 8.30 -1.62
N ALA A 78 -5.70 9.39 -1.04
CA ALA A 78 -6.25 9.98 0.18
C ALA A 78 -7.76 10.30 0.05
N MET A 79 -8.16 10.95 -1.05
CA MET A 79 -9.58 11.26 -1.28
C MET A 79 -10.45 10.01 -1.37
N LEU A 80 -9.99 8.99 -2.11
CA LEU A 80 -10.72 7.72 -2.24
C LEU A 80 -10.85 6.99 -0.91
N LEU A 81 -9.81 7.02 -0.07
CA LEU A 81 -9.86 6.46 1.28
C LEU A 81 -10.85 7.19 2.18
N LEU A 82 -10.88 8.53 2.10
CA LEU A 82 -11.84 9.34 2.85
C LEU A 82 -13.29 9.05 2.43
N GLU A 83 -13.55 8.97 1.12
CA GLU A 83 -14.87 8.62 0.58
C GLU A 83 -15.37 7.25 1.06
N ARG A 84 -14.44 6.32 1.32
CA ARG A 84 -14.73 4.94 1.74
C ARG A 84 -14.49 4.68 3.22
N SER A 85 -14.20 5.70 4.04
CA SER A 85 -13.75 5.51 5.42
C SER A 85 -14.75 4.75 6.30
N ASP A 86 -16.05 4.95 6.04
CA ASP A 86 -17.12 4.32 6.81
C ASP A 86 -17.21 2.81 6.51
N GLU A 87 -17.07 2.45 5.24
CA GLU A 87 -17.03 1.05 4.77
C GLU A 87 -15.77 0.36 5.29
N LEU A 88 -14.60 1.00 5.16
CA LEU A 88 -13.32 0.48 5.64
C LEU A 88 -13.33 0.26 7.16
N GLY A 89 -13.86 1.22 7.93
CA GLY A 89 -13.98 1.08 9.38
C GLY A 89 -14.91 -0.07 9.80
N ALA A 90 -15.99 -0.32 9.06
CA ALA A 90 -16.89 -1.44 9.32
C ALA A 90 -16.19 -2.78 9.05
N ILE A 91 -15.45 -2.89 7.94
CA ILE A 91 -14.65 -4.08 7.60
C ILE A 91 -13.60 -4.34 8.69
N GLU A 92 -12.84 -3.32 9.08
CA GLU A 92 -11.81 -3.41 10.13
C GLU A 92 -12.41 -3.88 11.46
N THR A 93 -13.59 -3.39 11.83
CA THR A 93 -14.30 -3.86 13.04
C THR A 93 -14.70 -5.33 12.95
N ILE A 94 -15.13 -5.80 11.79
CA ILE A 94 -15.51 -7.20 11.59
C ILE A 94 -14.29 -8.12 11.71
N ASP A 95 -13.15 -7.72 11.15
CA ASP A 95 -11.94 -8.54 11.07
C ASP A 95 -11.14 -8.54 12.39
N THR A 96 -11.08 -7.41 13.09
CA THR A 96 -10.28 -7.26 14.32
C THR A 96 -11.08 -7.33 15.61
N GLY A 97 -12.39 -7.08 15.57
CA GLY A 97 -13.23 -6.93 16.76
C GLY A 97 -13.07 -5.58 17.50
N LYS A 98 -12.29 -4.64 16.96
CA LYS A 98 -12.17 -3.27 17.50
C LYS A 98 -13.49 -2.51 17.42
N MET A 99 -13.71 -1.59 18.35
CA MET A 99 -14.93 -0.78 18.39
C MET A 99 -15.10 0.04 17.09
N LEU A 100 -16.30 0.03 16.50
CA LEU A 100 -16.59 0.77 15.27
C LEU A 100 -16.26 2.26 15.35
N LYS A 101 -16.41 2.87 16.53
CA LYS A 101 -16.04 4.27 16.76
C LYS A 101 -14.54 4.51 16.53
N GLU A 102 -13.71 3.56 16.95
CA GLU A 102 -12.25 3.61 16.84
C GLU A 102 -11.82 3.37 15.39
N THR A 103 -12.27 2.27 14.78
CA THR A 103 -11.89 1.88 13.41
C THR A 103 -12.34 2.88 12.36
N ARG A 104 -13.53 3.47 12.51
CA ARG A 104 -14.01 4.55 11.65
C ARG A 104 -13.15 5.81 11.76
N TRP A 105 -12.65 6.11 12.96
CA TRP A 105 -11.71 7.22 13.15
C TRP A 105 -10.35 6.91 12.51
N GLN A 106 -9.81 5.71 12.73
CA GLN A 106 -8.56 5.23 12.12
C GLN A 106 -8.63 5.28 10.58
N ALA A 107 -9.72 4.79 9.99
CA ALA A 107 -9.93 4.81 8.54
C ALA A 107 -9.91 6.23 7.96
N LYS A 108 -10.50 7.21 8.66
CA LYS A 108 -10.41 8.63 8.28
C LYS A 108 -9.01 9.17 8.47
N TYR A 109 -8.34 8.82 9.56
CA TYR A 109 -7.01 9.32 9.86
C TYR A 109 -5.95 8.84 8.86
N ILE A 110 -6.09 7.63 8.30
CA ILE A 110 -5.23 7.13 7.23
C ILE A 110 -5.26 8.05 6.00
N SER A 111 -6.42 8.62 5.64
CA SER A 111 -6.51 9.60 4.54
C SER A 111 -5.59 10.81 4.78
N GLU A 112 -5.55 11.34 6.02
CA GLU A 112 -4.69 12.47 6.36
C GLU A 112 -3.21 12.13 6.24
N PHE A 113 -2.80 10.90 6.60
CA PHE A 113 -1.42 10.43 6.37
C PHE A 113 -1.05 10.43 4.89
N PHE A 114 -1.91 9.89 4.03
CA PHE A 114 -1.66 9.91 2.58
C PHE A 114 -1.64 11.33 2.02
N HIS A 115 -2.49 12.22 2.54
CA HIS A 115 -2.48 13.63 2.15
C HIS A 115 -1.17 14.33 2.54
N PHE A 116 -0.67 14.07 3.76
CA PHE A 116 0.62 14.58 4.22
C PHE A 116 1.77 14.11 3.32
N PHE A 117 1.89 12.80 3.08
CA PHE A 117 2.98 12.26 2.26
C PHE A 117 2.87 12.65 0.79
N ALA A 118 1.65 12.88 0.26
CA ALA A 118 1.46 13.50 -1.04
C ALA A 118 2.14 14.88 -1.13
N GLY A 119 2.06 15.66 -0.04
CA GLY A 119 2.74 16.95 0.08
C GLY A 119 4.26 16.84 0.18
N CYS A 120 4.81 15.71 0.64
CA CYS A 120 6.26 15.50 0.74
C CYS A 120 6.90 15.05 -0.58
N ALA A 121 6.12 14.55 -1.54
CA ALA A 121 6.64 13.84 -2.71
C ALA A 121 7.68 14.64 -3.53
N ASP A 122 7.50 15.96 -3.68
CA ASP A 122 8.39 16.87 -4.41
C ASP A 122 9.35 17.67 -3.51
N LYS A 123 9.46 17.30 -2.24
CA LYS A 123 10.32 17.97 -1.24
C LYS A 123 11.52 17.13 -0.82
N ILE A 124 11.71 15.96 -1.45
CA ILE A 124 12.89 15.14 -1.27
C ILE A 124 14.02 15.77 -2.10
N HIS A 125 14.95 16.43 -1.42
CA HIS A 125 16.08 17.10 -2.06
C HIS A 125 17.42 16.47 -1.68
N GLY A 126 18.37 16.61 -2.58
CA GLY A 126 19.79 16.41 -2.28
C GLY A 126 20.40 17.62 -1.60
N GLU A 127 21.73 17.63 -1.55
CA GLU A 127 22.53 18.69 -0.94
C GLU A 127 23.72 19.02 -1.85
N THR A 128 24.12 20.29 -1.89
CA THR A 128 25.39 20.72 -2.49
C THR A 128 26.43 20.81 -1.39
N LEU A 129 27.57 20.13 -1.56
CA LEU A 129 28.55 19.94 -0.49
C LEU A 129 29.80 20.83 -0.70
N PRO A 130 30.18 21.67 0.29
CA PRO A 130 31.37 22.50 0.20
C PRO A 130 32.62 21.68 0.55
N ILE A 131 33.20 21.02 -0.45
CA ILE A 131 34.44 20.26 -0.27
C ILE A 131 35.68 21.15 -0.43
N ASP A 132 36.82 20.71 0.10
CA ASP A 132 38.10 21.42 0.13
C ASP A 132 38.86 21.40 -1.21
N LYS A 133 38.16 21.14 -2.31
CA LYS A 133 38.70 21.11 -3.68
C LYS A 133 38.01 22.17 -4.53
N PRO A 134 38.64 23.35 -4.73
CA PRO A 134 38.02 24.50 -5.40
C PRO A 134 37.50 24.23 -6.81
N ASP A 135 38.11 23.27 -7.52
CA ASP A 135 37.78 22.94 -8.91
C ASP A 135 36.72 21.83 -9.05
N LEU A 136 36.05 21.43 -7.96
CA LEU A 136 35.05 20.37 -7.96
C LEU A 136 33.69 20.86 -7.44
N PHE A 137 32.64 20.59 -8.21
CA PHE A 137 31.25 20.73 -7.78
C PHE A 137 30.72 19.37 -7.31
N VAL A 138 30.27 19.29 -6.06
CA VAL A 138 29.75 18.05 -5.46
C VAL A 138 28.32 18.24 -4.99
N PHE A 139 27.47 17.29 -5.34
CA PHE A 139 26.09 17.23 -4.89
C PHE A 139 25.68 15.78 -4.57
N THR A 140 24.64 15.63 -3.77
CA THR A 140 23.97 14.35 -3.55
C THR A 140 22.66 14.31 -4.32
N ASN A 141 22.29 13.12 -4.81
CA ASN A 141 20.98 12.84 -5.34
C ASN A 141 20.26 11.84 -4.41
N ARG A 142 18.96 12.05 -4.18
CA ARG A 142 18.15 11.13 -3.38
C ARG A 142 17.34 10.26 -4.32
N GLU A 143 17.77 9.03 -4.50
CA GLU A 143 17.13 8.06 -5.38
C GLU A 143 16.24 7.08 -4.58
N PRO A 144 15.12 6.63 -5.16
CA PRO A 144 14.33 5.57 -4.57
C PRO A 144 15.13 4.27 -4.50
N LEU A 145 14.91 3.48 -3.44
CA LEU A 145 15.62 2.21 -3.22
C LEU A 145 15.23 1.10 -4.21
N GLY A 146 14.04 1.19 -4.82
CA GLY A 146 13.48 0.15 -5.69
C GLY A 146 12.31 -0.59 -5.05
N VAL A 147 12.28 -1.91 -5.20
CA VAL A 147 11.21 -2.76 -4.67
C VAL A 147 11.27 -2.84 -3.14
N ILE A 148 10.17 -2.50 -2.47
CA ILE A 148 10.03 -2.55 -1.01
C ILE A 148 9.00 -3.61 -0.61
N ALA A 149 9.41 -4.57 0.22
CA ALA A 149 8.50 -5.50 0.87
C ALA A 149 8.06 -4.94 2.23
N ALA A 150 6.76 -4.70 2.40
CA ALA A 150 6.18 -4.23 3.66
C ALA A 150 5.33 -5.35 4.30
N LEU A 151 5.74 -5.81 5.48
CA LEU A 151 5.01 -6.80 6.28
C LEU A 151 4.28 -6.07 7.41
N VAL A 152 2.95 -6.11 7.40
CA VAL A 152 2.11 -5.36 8.33
C VAL A 152 1.51 -6.32 9.38
N PRO A 153 1.60 -6.01 10.69
CA PRO A 153 0.98 -6.81 11.74
C PRO A 153 -0.55 -6.66 11.76
N SER A 154 -1.23 -7.55 12.49
CA SER A 154 -2.69 -7.62 12.59
C SER A 154 -3.27 -6.97 13.86
N ASN A 155 -2.56 -6.02 14.49
CA ASN A 155 -2.91 -5.46 15.81
C ASN A 155 -3.75 -4.18 15.75
#